data_AF-A0A1A8K6H0-F1
#
_entry.id   AF-A0A1A8K6H0-F1
#
_cell.length_a   1.000
_cell.length_b   1.000
_cell.length_c   1.000
_cell.angle_alpha   90.00
_cell.angle_beta   90.00
_cell.angle_gamma   90.00
#
_symmetry.space_group_name_H-M   'P 1'
#
loop_
_entity.id
_entity.type
_entity.pdbx_description
1 polymer ?
#
loop_
_entity_poly.entity_id
_entity_poly.type
_entity_poly.pdbx_seq_one_letter_code
_entity_poly.pdbx_strand_id
1 'polypeptide(L)' 'MESRFLKWISFTSLLCVGSCVLAERKVCQGITNRLNLLGSKDDHYLNLVKTYSNCTVVLENLEITYMEQHRD' A
#
# COMPACT_ATOMS: atom_id res chain seq x y z
N MET A 1 13.32 -42.90 19.95
CA MET A 1 13.39 -41.52 20.47
C MET A 1 13.62 -40.50 19.34
N GLU A 2 14.30 -40.90 18.27
CA GLU A 2 14.61 -40.15 17.03
C GLU A 2 13.41 -39.62 16.22
N SER A 3 12.32 -40.39 16.09
CA SER A 3 11.21 -40.06 15.16
C SER A 3 10.22 -39.00 15.66
N ARG A 4 10.19 -38.74 16.97
CA ARG A 4 9.36 -37.67 17.58
C ARG A 4 10.00 -36.30 17.42
N PHE A 5 11.33 -36.24 17.46
CA PHE A 5 12.10 -35.01 17.32
C PHE A 5 12.01 -34.47 15.89
N LEU A 6 12.15 -35.34 14.89
CA LEU A 6 12.06 -34.98 13.47
C LEU A 6 10.66 -34.45 13.08
N LYS A 7 9.60 -35.06 13.64
CA LYS A 7 8.22 -34.59 13.43
C LYS A 7 7.99 -33.19 14.01
N TRP A 8 8.61 -32.87 15.14
CA TRP A 8 8.44 -31.57 15.79
C TRP A 8 9.19 -30.45 15.05
N ILE A 9 10.41 -30.75 14.57
CA ILE A 9 11.21 -29.86 13.71
C ILE A 9 10.49 -29.57 12.38
N SER A 10 9.84 -30.59 11.80
CA SER A 10 9.08 -30.42 10.56
C SER A 10 7.81 -29.57 10.75
N PHE A 11 7.17 -29.67 11.92
CA PHE A 11 5.98 -28.87 12.25
C PHE A 11 6.31 -27.40 12.57
N THR A 12 7.43 -27.13 13.23
CA THR A 12 7.85 -25.74 13.54
C THR A 12 8.35 -25.00 12.30
N SER A 13 9.05 -25.70 11.39
CA SER A 13 9.49 -25.14 10.11
C SER A 13 8.32 -24.67 9.23
N LEU A 14 7.23 -25.45 9.19
CA LEU A 14 6.04 -25.12 8.39
C LEU A 14 5.33 -23.84 8.86
N LEU A 15 5.40 -23.53 10.17
CA LEU A 15 4.78 -22.34 10.76
C LEU A 15 5.58 -21.05 10.50
N CYS A 16 6.91 -21.14 10.40
CA CYS A 16 7.77 -19.97 10.17
C CYS A 16 7.74 -19.47 8.71
N VAL A 17 7.50 -20.35 7.73
CA VAL A 17 7.49 -19.95 6.31
C VAL A 17 6.26 -19.10 5.96
N GLY A 18 5.15 -19.23 6.70
CA GLY A 18 3.93 -18.45 6.45
C GLY A 18 4.00 -16.98 6.88
N SER A 19 4.88 -16.63 7.83
CA SER A 19 4.89 -15.30 8.45
C SER A 19 5.62 -14.23 7.64
N CYS A 20 6.54 -14.62 6.74
CA CYS A 20 7.35 -13.67 5.98
C CYS A 20 6.71 -13.22 4.65
N VAL A 21 5.61 -13.86 4.22
CA VAL A 21 5.03 -13.64 2.88
C VAL A 21 3.94 -12.56 2.87
N LEU A 22 3.42 -12.14 4.03
CA LEU A 22 2.36 -11.13 4.15
C LEU A 22 2.88 -9.77 4.64
N ALA A 23 3.92 -9.24 4.00
CA ALA A 23 4.09 -7.79 4.00
C ALA A 23 2.99 -7.21 3.08
N GLU A 24 1.80 -7.00 3.63
CA GLU A 24 0.65 -6.42 2.94
C GLU A 24 1.04 -5.02 2.45
N ARG A 25 1.50 -4.93 1.20
CA ARG A 25 1.85 -3.64 0.60
C ARG A 25 0.56 -2.84 0.50
N LYS A 26 0.50 -1.68 1.14
CA LYS A 26 -0.63 -0.78 1.00
C LYS A 26 -0.61 -0.24 -0.43
N VAL A 27 -1.52 -0.72 -1.27
CA VAL A 27 -1.60 -0.34 -2.68
C VAL A 27 -2.76 0.63 -2.89
N CYS A 28 -2.61 1.51 -3.88
CA CYS A 28 -3.67 2.41 -4.33
C CYS A 28 -3.71 2.40 -5.85
N GLN A 29 -4.90 2.63 -6.41
CA GLN A 29 -5.09 2.59 -7.85
C GLN A 29 -4.31 3.71 -8.55
N GLY A 30 -4.35 4.93 -8.03
CA GLY A 30 -3.92 6.14 -8.77
C GLY A 30 -5.09 6.80 -9.50
N ILE A 31 -4.81 7.82 -10.30
CA ILE A 31 -5.81 8.57 -11.07
C ILE A 31 -5.29 8.92 -12.46
N THR A 32 -6.19 9.23 -13.39
CA THR A 32 -5.87 9.63 -14.77
C THR A 32 -6.53 10.97 -15.14
N ASN A 33 -6.41 11.97 -14.28
CA ASN A 33 -7.04 13.28 -14.46
C ASN A 33 -6.15 14.26 -15.23
N ARG A 34 -4.86 13.94 -15.40
CA ARG A 34 -3.85 14.78 -16.05
C ARG A 34 -3.78 16.16 -15.38
N LEU A 35 -4.14 17.21 -16.12
CA LEU A 35 -4.21 18.60 -15.66
C LEU A 35 -5.66 19.06 -15.52
N ASN A 36 -6.61 18.17 -15.25
CA ASN A 36 -7.98 18.58 -14.97
C ASN A 36 -8.16 18.86 -13.47
N LEU A 37 -8.77 20.00 -13.13
CA LEU A 37 -9.09 20.35 -11.76
C LEU A 37 -10.44 19.73 -11.37
N LEU A 38 -10.45 18.90 -10.33
CA LEU A 38 -11.68 18.26 -9.85
C LEU A 38 -12.37 19.12 -8.79
N GLY A 39 -13.37 19.89 -9.20
CA GLY A 39 -14.11 20.78 -8.29
C GLY A 39 -13.27 22.00 -7.88
N SER A 40 -13.29 22.34 -6.59
CA SER A 40 -12.40 23.38 -6.05
C SER A 40 -10.99 22.84 -5.76
N LYS A 41 -10.01 23.72 -5.51
CA LYS A 41 -8.66 23.29 -5.08
C LYS A 41 -8.69 22.49 -3.78
N ASP A 42 -9.63 22.80 -2.89
CA ASP A 42 -9.84 22.08 -1.64
C ASP A 42 -10.37 20.66 -1.88
N ASP A 43 -11.37 20.52 -2.73
CA ASP A 43 -11.91 19.22 -3.12
C ASP A 43 -10.85 18.36 -3.81
N HIS A 44 -10.06 18.98 -4.70
CA HIS A 44 -8.97 18.33 -5.40
C HIS A 44 -7.89 17.83 -4.43
N TYR A 45 -7.50 18.65 -3.46
CA TYR A 45 -6.57 18.25 -2.40
C TYR A 45 -7.11 17.09 -1.56
N LEU A 46 -8.37 17.16 -1.12
CA LEU A 46 -8.99 16.08 -0.35
C LEU A 46 -9.04 14.77 -1.15
N ASN A 47 -9.22 14.86 -2.47
CA ASN A 47 -9.16 13.70 -3.35
C ASN A 47 -7.74 13.10 -3.46
N LEU A 48 -6.70 13.94 -3.52
CA LEU A 48 -5.31 13.49 -3.48
C LEU A 48 -4.99 12.76 -2.16
N VAL A 49 -5.35 13.36 -1.02
CA VAL A 49 -5.14 12.76 0.30
C VAL A 49 -5.89 11.44 0.40
N LYS A 50 -7.16 11.39 -0.02
CA LYS A 50 -7.96 10.16 0.02
C LYS A 50 -7.37 9.05 -0.85
N THR A 51 -6.86 9.38 -2.04
CA THR A 51 -6.33 8.40 -2.99
C THR A 51 -4.98 7.83 -2.57
N TYR A 52 -4.08 8.69 -2.08
CA TYR A 52 -2.68 8.34 -1.87
C TYR A 52 -2.26 8.19 -0.40
N SER A 53 -3.11 8.57 0.56
CA SER A 53 -2.78 8.43 1.99
C SER A 53 -2.51 6.98 2.36
N ASN A 54 -1.39 6.77 3.08
CA ASN A 54 -0.90 5.45 3.48
C ASN A 54 -0.62 4.49 2.31
N CYS A 55 -0.52 4.97 1.08
CA CYS A 55 -0.17 4.14 -0.06
C CYS A 55 1.35 4.00 -0.20
N THR A 56 1.81 2.77 -0.43
CA THR A 56 3.22 2.40 -0.67
C THR A 56 3.50 2.02 -2.12
N VAL A 57 2.47 1.62 -2.88
CA VAL A 57 2.58 1.25 -4.29
C VAL A 57 1.37 1.78 -5.04
N VAL A 58 1.60 2.62 -6.05
CA VAL A 58 0.56 3.11 -6.97
C VAL A 58 0.53 2.19 -8.20
N LEU A 59 -0.65 1.71 -8.59
CA LEU A 59 -0.82 0.77 -9.71
C LEU A 59 -0.88 1.47 -11.07
N GLU A 60 -1.47 2.67 -11.12
CA GLU A 60 -1.56 3.52 -12.30
C GLU A 60 -0.65 4.76 -12.12
N ASN A 61 -1.18 5.98 -12.27
CA ASN A 61 -0.40 7.19 -12.19
C ASN A 61 -0.47 7.84 -10.79
N LEU A 62 0.68 8.34 -10.34
CA LEU A 62 0.78 9.31 -9.25
C LEU A 62 0.71 10.71 -9.86
N GLU A 63 -0.45 11.35 -9.79
CA GLU A 63 -0.67 12.69 -10.34
C GLU A 63 -0.86 13.68 -9.20
N ILE A 64 0.13 14.56 -8.97
CA ILE A 64 0.05 15.63 -7.99
C ILE A 64 -0.03 16.98 -8.71
N THR A 65 -1.21 17.59 -8.66
CA THR A 65 -1.53 18.83 -9.38
C THR A 65 -2.32 19.78 -8.51
N TYR A 66 -2.23 21.08 -8.80
CA TYR A 66 -2.99 22.15 -8.12
C TYR A 66 -2.81 22.23 -6.59
N MET A 67 -1.73 21.66 -6.03
CA MET A 67 -1.42 21.79 -4.62
C MET A 67 -1.03 23.23 -4.26
N GLU A 68 -1.40 23.65 -3.06
CA GLU A 68 -1.00 24.93 -2.49
C GLU A 68 0.27 24.77 -1.66
N GLN A 69 1.04 25.86 -1.54
CA GLN A 69 2.40 25.85 -0.97
C GLN A 69 2.50 25.44 0.50
N HIS A 70 1.38 25.28 1.21
CA HIS A 70 1.32 24.94 2.64
C HIS A 70 0.52 23.66 2.88
N ARG A 71 0.55 22.73 1.91
CA ARG A 71 -0.09 21.42 1.98
C ARG A 71 0.95 20.37 1.66
N ASP A 72 1.57 19.87 2.70
CA ASP A 72 2.66 18.89 2.70
C ASP A 72 2.35 17.77 3.71
#